data_AF-A0A852PZQ5-F1
#
_entry.id   AF-A0A852PZQ5-F1
#
_cell.length_a   1.000
_cell.length_b   1.000
_cell.length_c   1.000
_cell.angle_alpha   90.00
_cell.angle_beta   90.00
_cell.angle_gamma   90.00
#
_symmetry.space_group_name_H-M   'P 1'
#
loop_
_entity.id
_entity.type
_entity.pdbx_description
1 polymer ?
#
loop_
_entity_poly.entity_id
_entity_poly.type
_entity_poly.pdbx_seq_one_letter_code
_entity_poly.pdbx_strand_id
1 'polypeptide(L)'
;MFFLYVLIIYLLIDFIYKKIILPSIRQQYRDKLFQIRDQVRLRIIEGGLNKENLAAANLMNSNLNGFINRLHILNLNNRIRIKILMKDHPDIANKLEQDTKREFDLLVSCSDEVIRSCFIDMMDVLKRAYIFNNLIIILTWIPIILPVIALCSLYKLFTSSIKGFWVGVLEDIGRFSIKAEKMEKLDERYRERLA
;
A
#
# COMPACT_ATOMS: atom_id res chain seq x y z
N MET A 1 -19.04 -20.29 11.13
CA MET A 1 -17.92 -20.69 12.02
C MET A 1 -16.55 -20.35 11.42
N PHE A 2 -16.15 -20.87 10.26
CA PHE A 2 -14.83 -20.61 9.66
C PHE A 2 -14.48 -19.11 9.50
N PHE A 3 -15.39 -18.31 8.92
CA PHE A 3 -15.18 -16.86 8.78
C PHE A 3 -14.99 -16.14 10.11
N LEU A 4 -15.64 -16.61 11.17
CA LEU A 4 -15.54 -16.01 12.50
C LEU A 4 -14.16 -16.28 13.12
N TYR A 5 -13.61 -17.49 12.92
CA TYR A 5 -12.22 -17.80 13.31
C TYR A 5 -11.20 -16.96 12.53
N VAL A 6 -11.38 -16.81 11.21
CA VAL A 6 -10.51 -15.97 10.37
C VAL A 6 -10.55 -14.51 10.84
N LEU A 7 -11.73 -14.00 11.18
CA LEU A 7 -11.90 -12.62 11.70
C LEU A 7 -11.21 -12.44 13.06
N ILE A 8 -11.37 -13.39 13.99
CA ILE A 8 -10.72 -13.34 15.31
C ILE A 8 -9.20 -13.35 15.16
N ILE A 9 -8.65 -14.23 14.32
CA ILE A 9 -7.21 -14.30 14.06
C ILE A 9 -6.73 -12.99 13.44
N TYR A 10 -7.46 -12.44 12.47
CA TYR A 10 -7.14 -11.15 11.89
C TYR A 10 -7.13 -10.02 12.93
N LEU A 11 -8.15 -9.93 13.78
CA LEU A 11 -8.23 -8.91 14.84
C LEU A 11 -7.06 -9.03 15.83
N LEU A 12 -6.66 -10.26 16.15
CA LEU A 12 -5.51 -10.51 17.01
C LEU A 12 -4.19 -10.06 16.35
N ILE A 13 -3.99 -10.37 15.07
CA ILE A 13 -2.84 -9.89 14.29
C ILE A 13 -2.84 -8.35 14.19
N ASP A 14 -3.99 -7.74 13.91
CA ASP A 14 -4.14 -6.28 13.83
C ASP A 14 -3.82 -5.60 15.16
N PHE A 15 -4.30 -6.17 16.27
CA PHE A 15 -3.98 -5.70 17.61
C PHE A 15 -2.48 -5.79 17.90
N ILE A 16 -1.86 -6.95 17.68
CA ILE A 16 -0.42 -7.16 17.90
C ILE A 16 0.39 -6.17 17.05
N TYR A 17 0.02 -6.03 15.77
CA TYR A 17 0.73 -5.12 14.88
C TYR A 17 0.63 -3.66 15.33
N LYS A 18 -0.57 -3.17 15.63
CA LYS A 18 -0.81 -1.77 16.02
C LYS A 18 -0.23 -1.41 17.39
N LYS A 19 -0.31 -2.32 18.36
CA LYS A 19 0.03 -2.03 19.76
C LYS A 19 1.44 -2.43 20.13
N ILE A 20 2.04 -3.41 19.45
CA ILE A 20 3.34 -3.96 19.84
C ILE A 20 4.37 -3.69 18.74
N ILE A 21 4.12 -4.18 17.52
CA ILE A 21 5.12 -4.15 16.44
C ILE A 21 5.39 -2.72 15.98
N LEU A 22 4.35 -1.97 15.61
CA LEU A 22 4.51 -0.64 15.04
C LEU A 22 5.13 0.38 16.03
N PRO A 23 4.73 0.44 17.32
CA PRO A 23 5.40 1.28 18.30
C PRO A 23 6.86 0.88 18.53
N SER A 24 7.16 -0.42 18.60
CA SER A 24 8.53 -0.92 18.78
C SER A 24 9.44 -0.51 17.62
N ILE A 25 8.99 -0.71 16.38
CA ILE A 25 9.72 -0.29 15.17
C ILE A 25 9.94 1.22 15.15
N ARG A 26 8.93 2.02 15.51
CA ARG A 26 9.06 3.48 15.59
C ARG A 26 10.09 3.91 16.62
N GLN A 27 10.16 3.22 17.76
CA GLN A 27 11.15 3.50 18.78
C GLN A 27 12.57 3.22 18.26
N GLN A 28 12.79 2.06 17.64
CA GLN A 28 14.09 1.71 17.04
C GLN A 28 14.55 2.77 16.02
N TYR A 29 13.66 3.27 15.18
CA TYR A 29 14.02 4.33 14.22
C TYR A 29 14.27 5.68 14.89
N ARG A 30 13.56 6.03 15.97
CA ARG A 30 13.89 7.22 16.76
C ARG A 30 15.28 7.11 17.38
N ASP A 31 15.62 5.96 17.93
CA ASP A 31 16.94 5.71 18.52
C ASP A 31 18.05 5.85 17.47
N LYS A 32 17.85 5.34 16.25
CA LYS A 32 18.78 5.58 15.14
C LYS A 32 18.90 7.06 14.77
N LEU A 33 17.80 7.81 14.71
CA LEU A 33 17.85 9.24 14.45
C LEU A 33 18.56 10.02 15.57
N PHE A 34 18.45 9.58 16.83
CA PHE A 34 19.22 10.14 17.93
C PHE A 34 20.73 9.90 17.74
N GLN A 35 21.13 8.68 17.36
CA GLN A 35 22.54 8.36 17.06
C GLN A 35 23.11 9.24 15.94
N ILE A 36 22.38 9.39 14.83
CA ILE A 36 22.81 10.24 13.71
C ILE A 36 22.93 11.71 14.15
N ARG A 37 21.98 12.20 14.95
CA ARG A 37 22.05 13.57 15.49
C ARG A 37 23.27 13.77 16.36
N ASP A 38 23.59 12.80 17.19
CA ASP A 38 24.73 12.90 18.09
C ASP A 38 26.06 12.88 17.29
N GLN A 39 26.14 12.11 16.20
CA GLN A 39 27.27 12.18 15.25
C GLN A 39 27.41 13.56 14.61
N VAL A 40 26.32 14.16 14.13
CA VAL A 40 26.33 15.52 13.56
C VAL A 40 26.79 16.54 14.60
N ARG A 41 26.33 16.43 15.86
CA ARG A 41 26.73 17.32 16.95
C ARG A 41 28.20 17.17 17.32
N LEU A 42 28.70 15.94 17.38
CA LEU A 42 30.12 15.68 17.61
C LEU A 42 30.97 16.35 16.53
N ARG A 43 30.58 16.20 15.25
CA ARG A 43 31.27 16.84 14.13
C ARG A 43 31.26 18.37 14.21
N ILE A 44 30.16 18.98 14.68
CA ILE A 44 30.09 20.43 14.92
C ILE A 44 31.07 20.86 16.02
N ILE A 45 31.15 20.08 17.11
CA ILE A 45 32.01 20.37 18.28
C ILE A 45 33.50 20.21 17.95
N GLU A 46 33.86 19.19 17.17
CA GLU A 46 35.24 18.94 16.72
C GLU A 46 35.82 20.12 15.92
N GLY A 47 34.97 20.95 15.32
CA GLY A 47 35.37 22.14 14.58
C GLY A 47 36.02 21.82 13.22
N GLY A 48 36.63 22.85 12.62
CA GLY A 48 37.25 22.74 11.29
C GLY A 48 36.26 22.72 10.12
N LEU A 49 34.98 23.01 10.38
CA LEU A 49 33.96 23.17 9.33
C LEU A 49 34.05 24.58 8.72
N ASN A 50 34.00 24.65 7.39
CA ASN A 50 33.80 25.93 6.70
C ASN A 50 32.37 26.46 6.99
N LYS A 51 32.11 27.73 6.67
CA LYS A 51 30.81 28.37 6.95
C LYS A 51 29.62 27.63 6.33
N GLU A 52 29.82 27.09 5.12
CA GLU A 52 28.78 26.36 4.39
C GLU A 52 28.46 25.00 5.01
N ASN A 53 29.48 24.20 5.35
CA ASN A 53 29.28 22.91 6.01
C ASN A 53 28.74 23.08 7.44
N LEU A 54 29.10 24.16 8.14
CA LEU A 54 28.51 24.48 9.44
C LEU A 54 27.01 24.82 9.30
N ALA A 55 26.63 25.57 8.27
CA ALA A 55 25.23 25.81 7.96
C ALA A 55 24.48 24.51 7.64
N ALA A 56 25.10 23.62 6.86
CA ALA A 56 24.57 22.29 6.54
C ALA A 56 24.35 21.43 7.80
N ALA A 57 25.34 21.37 8.68
CA ALA A 57 25.27 20.60 9.92
C ALA A 57 24.17 21.14 10.86
N ASN A 58 24.04 22.47 10.97
CA ASN A 58 22.97 23.09 11.77
C ASN A 58 21.58 22.84 11.21
N LEU A 59 21.43 22.96 9.88
CA LEU A 59 20.20 22.62 9.18
C LEU A 59 19.82 21.15 9.43
N MET A 60 20.79 20.25 9.30
CA MET A 60 20.59 18.83 9.53
C MET A 60 20.16 18.52 10.96
N ASN A 61 20.80 19.14 11.97
CA ASN A 61 20.41 18.99 13.37
C ASN A 61 18.97 19.47 13.63
N SER A 62 18.55 20.57 12.99
CA SER A 62 17.16 21.06 13.06
C SER A 62 16.18 20.06 12.43
N ASN A 63 16.49 19.58 11.22
CA ASN A 63 15.65 18.62 10.49
C ASN A 63 15.52 17.28 11.24
N LEU A 64 16.62 16.74 11.77
CA LEU A 64 16.60 15.55 12.63
C LEU A 64 15.68 15.72 13.83
N ASN A 65 15.73 16.86 14.52
CA ASN A 65 14.86 17.13 15.65
C ASN A 65 13.38 17.15 15.24
N GLY A 66 13.06 17.72 14.07
CA GLY A 66 11.72 17.67 13.49
C GLY A 66 11.27 16.23 13.22
N PHE A 67 12.12 15.44 12.58
CA PHE A 67 11.80 14.06 12.21
C PHE A 67 11.64 13.12 13.41
N ILE A 68 12.49 13.23 14.42
CA ILE A 68 12.38 12.44 15.66
C ILE A 68 10.99 12.62 16.29
N ASN A 69 10.54 13.87 16.41
CA ASN A 69 9.26 14.21 17.02
C ASN A 69 8.07 13.78 16.15
N ARG A 70 8.20 13.90 14.82
CA ARG A 70 7.09 13.72 13.86
C ARG A 70 7.15 12.42 13.07
N LEU A 71 8.00 11.47 13.45
CA LEU A 71 8.19 10.20 12.73
C LEU A 71 6.88 9.42 12.50
N HIS A 72 5.95 9.48 13.45
CA HIS A 72 4.64 8.81 13.37
C HIS A 72 3.69 9.42 12.33
N ILE A 73 3.89 10.68 11.97
CA ILE A 73 3.09 11.45 10.99
C ILE A 73 3.58 11.15 9.57
N LEU A 74 4.75 10.54 9.41
CA LEU A 74 5.37 10.23 8.13
C LEU A 74 4.68 9.03 7.46
N ASN A 75 3.53 9.28 6.84
CA ASN A 75 2.70 8.30 6.16
C ASN A 75 2.04 8.90 4.89
N LEU A 76 1.50 8.02 4.04
CA LEU A 76 0.90 8.40 2.75
C LEU A 76 -0.33 9.29 2.94
N ASN A 77 -1.14 9.03 3.96
CA ASN A 77 -2.37 9.80 4.21
C ASN A 77 -2.05 11.27 4.48
N ASN A 78 -1.04 11.54 5.31
CA ASN A 78 -0.58 12.90 5.57
C ASN A 78 0.05 13.55 4.33
N ARG A 79 0.77 12.78 3.51
CA ARG A 79 1.28 13.29 2.22
C ARG A 79 0.15 13.73 1.29
N ILE A 80 -0.92 12.96 1.20
CA ILE A 80 -2.10 13.31 0.39
C ILE A 80 -2.77 14.56 0.96
N ARG A 81 -3.00 14.62 2.27
CA ARG A 81 -3.59 15.78 2.93
C ARG A 81 -2.78 17.05 2.69
N ILE A 82 -1.46 16.97 2.81
CA ILE A 82 -0.56 18.11 2.55
C ILE A 82 -0.64 18.52 1.08
N LYS A 83 -0.66 17.58 0.13
CA LYS A 83 -0.82 17.90 -1.30
C LYS A 83 -2.14 18.61 -1.62
N ILE A 84 -3.23 18.21 -0.97
CA ILE A 84 -4.53 18.88 -1.15
C ILE A 84 -4.46 20.30 -0.60
N LEU A 85 -3.95 20.48 0.63
CA LEU A 85 -3.77 21.81 1.23
C LEU A 85 -2.86 22.73 0.39
N MET A 86 -1.80 22.17 -0.19
CA MET A 86 -0.90 22.90 -1.10
C MET A 86 -1.59 23.33 -2.40
N LYS A 87 -2.55 22.55 -2.88
CA LYS A 87 -3.34 22.91 -4.07
C LYS A 87 -4.23 24.13 -3.79
N ASP A 88 -4.76 24.24 -2.57
CA ASP A 88 -5.62 25.35 -2.17
C ASP A 88 -4.82 26.63 -1.86
N HIS A 89 -3.51 26.52 -1.61
CA HIS A 89 -2.60 27.63 -1.31
C HIS A 89 -1.30 27.55 -2.15
N PRO A 90 -1.35 27.88 -3.45
CA PRO A 90 -0.22 27.71 -4.36
C PRO A 90 1.01 28.57 -4.01
N ASP A 91 0.80 29.75 -3.42
CA ASP A 91 1.90 30.66 -3.05
C ASP A 91 2.78 30.07 -1.94
N ILE A 92 2.15 29.40 -0.97
CA ILE A 92 2.82 28.71 0.13
C ILE A 92 3.51 27.44 -0.39
N ALA A 93 2.85 26.71 -1.30
CA ALA A 93 3.39 25.49 -1.87
C ALA A 93 4.69 25.75 -2.66
N ASN A 94 4.70 26.76 -3.53
CA ASN A 94 5.87 27.11 -4.33
C ASN A 94 7.05 27.55 -3.46
N LYS A 95 6.79 28.35 -2.41
CA LYS A 95 7.83 28.77 -1.46
C LYS A 95 8.42 27.57 -0.73
N LEU A 96 7.57 26.70 -0.21
CA LEU A 96 8.00 25.50 0.52
C LEU A 96 8.80 24.53 -0.36
N GLU A 97 8.42 24.37 -1.62
CA GLU A 97 9.16 23.55 -2.59
C GLU A 97 10.54 24.14 -2.87
N GLN A 98 10.64 25.45 -3.08
CA GLN A 98 11.92 26.13 -3.26
C GLN A 98 12.82 26.01 -2.04
N ASP A 99 12.28 26.21 -0.84
CA ASP A 99 13.05 26.12 0.41
C ASP A 99 13.54 24.68 0.63
N THR A 100 12.67 23.68 0.42
CA THR A 100 13.05 22.26 0.54
C THR A 100 14.14 21.87 -0.47
N LYS A 101 14.05 22.37 -1.70
CA LYS A 101 15.07 22.10 -2.73
C LYS A 101 16.40 22.71 -2.37
N ARG A 102 16.41 23.97 -1.90
CA ARG A 102 17.63 24.63 -1.42
C ARG A 102 18.28 23.90 -0.25
N GLU A 103 17.47 23.48 0.72
CA GLU A 103 17.94 22.68 1.86
C GLU A 103 18.56 21.36 1.42
N PHE A 104 17.91 20.66 0.49
CA PHE A 104 18.42 19.41 -0.07
C PHE A 104 19.74 19.62 -0.84
N ASP A 105 19.79 20.62 -1.71
CA ASP A 105 20.98 20.93 -2.50
C ASP A 105 22.16 21.30 -1.59
N LEU A 106 21.92 22.03 -0.49
CA LEU A 106 22.93 22.39 0.49
C LEU A 106 23.49 21.17 1.26
N LEU A 107 22.63 20.20 1.60
CA LEU A 107 23.06 18.98 2.29
C LEU A 107 23.80 18.00 1.35
N VAL A 108 23.39 17.93 0.08
CA VAL A 108 24.02 17.08 -0.93
C VAL A 108 25.37 17.64 -1.41
N SER A 109 25.46 18.96 -1.57
CA SER A 109 26.69 19.66 -1.97
C SER A 109 27.70 19.84 -0.83
N CYS A 110 27.34 19.44 0.40
CA CYS A 110 28.23 19.52 1.54
C CYS A 110 29.52 18.72 1.29
N SER A 111 30.66 19.41 1.47
CA SER A 111 31.99 18.82 1.23
C SER A 111 32.45 17.90 2.35
N ASP A 112 31.85 18.03 3.54
CA ASP A 112 32.15 17.17 4.68
C ASP A 112 31.49 15.80 4.51
N GLU A 113 32.31 14.76 4.42
CA GLU A 113 31.84 13.40 4.21
C GLU A 113 30.99 12.87 5.36
N VAL A 114 31.27 13.29 6.61
CA VAL A 114 30.53 12.85 7.80
C VAL A 114 29.12 13.42 7.79
N ILE A 115 28.97 14.72 7.50
CA ILE A 115 27.64 15.35 7.41
C ILE A 115 26.84 14.73 6.26
N ARG A 116 27.49 14.52 5.11
CA ARG A 116 26.84 13.91 3.93
C ARG A 116 26.42 12.46 4.18
N SER A 117 27.26 11.64 4.81
CA SER A 117 26.93 10.25 5.14
C SER A 117 25.79 10.18 6.14
N CYS A 118 25.84 11.00 7.19
CA CYS A 118 24.74 11.14 8.16
C CYS A 118 23.43 11.51 7.45
N PHE A 119 23.47 12.40 6.45
CA PHE A 119 22.27 12.80 5.69
C PHE A 119 21.67 11.62 4.93
N ILE A 120 22.51 10.82 4.27
CA ILE A 120 22.08 9.60 3.56
C ILE A 120 21.45 8.60 4.55
N ASP A 121 22.09 8.39 5.70
CA ASP A 121 21.60 7.48 6.74
C ASP A 121 20.25 7.94 7.31
N MET A 122 20.09 9.25 7.55
CA MET A 122 18.82 9.84 7.96
C MET A 122 17.74 9.53 6.93
N MET A 123 18.02 9.74 5.64
CA MET A 123 17.07 9.49 4.57
C MET A 123 16.68 8.00 4.45
N ASP A 124 17.61 7.07 4.65
CA ASP A 124 17.30 5.63 4.68
C ASP A 124 16.39 5.27 5.87
N VAL A 125 16.69 5.80 7.07
CA VAL A 125 15.84 5.62 8.25
C VAL A 125 14.43 6.16 8.01
N LEU A 126 14.32 7.36 7.45
CA LEU A 126 13.02 7.98 7.11
C LEU A 126 12.25 7.16 6.07
N LYS A 127 12.92 6.68 5.03
CA LYS A 127 12.30 5.83 4.00
C LYS A 127 11.76 4.54 4.59
N ARG A 128 12.53 3.87 5.45
CA ARG A 128 12.08 2.65 6.13
C ARG A 128 10.91 2.93 7.07
N ALA A 129 11.01 3.98 7.89
CA ALA A 129 9.92 4.39 8.77
C ALA A 129 8.63 4.69 7.98
N TYR A 130 8.73 5.33 6.81
CA TYR A 130 7.60 5.53 5.90
C TYR A 130 6.95 4.22 5.48
N ILE A 131 7.74 3.22 5.06
CA ILE A 131 7.22 1.92 4.62
C ILE A 131 6.43 1.25 5.75
N PHE A 132 7.01 1.17 6.95
CA PHE A 132 6.35 0.53 8.10
C PHE A 132 5.11 1.29 8.57
N ASN A 133 5.14 2.63 8.55
CA ASN A 133 3.98 3.45 8.85
C ASN A 133 2.84 3.25 7.84
N ASN A 134 3.13 2.93 6.58
CA ASN A 134 2.13 2.69 5.54
C ASN A 134 1.65 1.25 5.47
N LEU A 135 2.40 0.29 5.99
CA LEU A 135 2.04 -1.13 6.00
C LEU A 135 0.73 -1.38 6.77
N ILE A 136 0.37 -0.48 7.69
CA ILE A 136 -0.93 -0.48 8.36
C ILE A 136 -2.12 -0.36 7.39
N ILE A 137 -1.94 0.32 6.26
CA ILE A 137 -2.98 0.50 5.25
C ILE A 137 -3.32 -0.87 4.67
N ILE A 138 -2.31 -1.67 4.30
CA ILE A 138 -2.50 -3.02 3.76
C ILE A 138 -3.27 -3.88 4.75
N LEU A 139 -2.84 -3.87 6.02
CA LEU A 139 -3.50 -4.64 7.08
C LEU A 139 -4.98 -4.25 7.20
N THR A 140 -5.29 -2.95 7.12
CA THR A 140 -6.65 -2.42 7.21
C THR A 140 -7.56 -2.85 6.05
N TRP A 141 -7.03 -3.16 4.86
CA TRP A 141 -7.81 -3.58 3.70
C TRP A 141 -8.13 -5.08 3.66
N ILE A 142 -7.37 -5.92 4.37
CA ILE A 142 -7.59 -7.38 4.45
C ILE A 142 -9.05 -7.76 4.77
N PRO A 143 -9.72 -7.17 5.78
CA PRO A 143 -11.09 -7.56 6.14
C PRO A 143 -12.13 -7.16 5.08
N ILE A 144 -11.79 -6.27 4.14
CA ILE A 144 -12.64 -5.90 3.00
C ILE A 144 -12.36 -6.83 1.81
N ILE A 145 -11.09 -7.13 1.56
CA ILE A 145 -10.66 -7.96 0.42
C ILE A 145 -11.16 -9.41 0.59
N LEU A 146 -11.09 -9.97 1.79
CA LEU A 146 -11.48 -11.37 2.05
C LEU A 146 -12.96 -11.66 1.67
N PRO A 147 -13.96 -10.86 2.11
CA PRO A 147 -15.35 -11.00 1.65
C PRO A 147 -15.51 -10.83 0.15
N VAL A 148 -14.84 -9.86 -0.48
CA VAL A 148 -14.94 -9.61 -1.92
C VAL A 148 -14.45 -10.81 -2.72
N ILE A 149 -13.32 -11.41 -2.33
CA ILE A 149 -12.81 -12.63 -2.96
C ILE A 149 -13.81 -13.78 -2.79
N ALA A 150 -14.38 -13.96 -1.59
CA ALA A 150 -15.38 -14.99 -1.34
C ALA A 150 -16.62 -14.82 -2.24
N LEU A 151 -17.15 -13.59 -2.36
CA LEU A 151 -18.28 -13.27 -3.24
C LEU A 151 -17.94 -13.51 -4.73
N CYS A 152 -16.75 -13.11 -5.19
CA CYS A 152 -16.29 -13.39 -6.55
C CYS A 152 -16.18 -14.89 -6.85
N SER A 153 -15.72 -15.69 -5.87
CA SER A 153 -15.63 -17.15 -6.03
C SER A 153 -17.01 -17.80 -6.12
N LEU A 154 -17.96 -17.37 -5.29
CA LEU A 154 -19.35 -17.82 -5.35
C LEU A 154 -20.01 -17.45 -6.68
N TYR A 155 -19.79 -16.22 -7.17
CA TYR A 155 -20.31 -15.78 -8.47
C TYR A 155 -19.79 -16.64 -9.63
N LYS A 156 -18.50 -17.00 -9.63
CA LYS A 156 -17.93 -17.90 -10.63
C LYS A 156 -18.54 -19.30 -10.58
N LEU A 157 -18.75 -19.86 -9.39
CA LEU A 157 -19.39 -21.16 -9.22
C LEU A 157 -20.87 -21.15 -9.67
N PHE A 158 -21.58 -20.06 -9.39
CA PHE A 158 -22.98 -19.91 -9.76
C PHE A 158 -23.14 -19.77 -11.28
N THR A 159 -22.30 -18.96 -11.92
CA THR A 159 -22.31 -18.78 -13.38
C THR A 159 -21.83 -20.01 -14.15
N SER A 160 -20.87 -20.79 -13.62
CA SER A 160 -20.48 -22.06 -14.24
C SER A 160 -21.57 -23.12 -14.15
N SER A 161 -22.27 -23.20 -13.00
CA SER A 161 -23.40 -24.13 -12.81
C SER A 161 -24.57 -23.78 -13.72
N ILE A 162 -24.89 -22.48 -13.85
CA ILE A 162 -25.92 -21.99 -14.76
C ILE A 162 -25.58 -22.31 -16.22
N LYS A 163 -24.33 -22.07 -16.65
CA LYS A 163 -23.91 -22.41 -18.03
C LYS A 163 -24.03 -23.92 -18.30
N GLY A 164 -23.62 -24.77 -17.36
CA GLY A 164 -23.76 -26.22 -17.49
C GLY A 164 -25.23 -26.66 -17.58
N PHE A 165 -26.10 -26.04 -16.79
CA PHE A 165 -27.54 -26.29 -16.84
C PHE A 165 -28.16 -25.88 -18.18
N TRP A 166 -27.86 -24.69 -18.70
CA TRP A 166 -28.39 -24.23 -19.99
C TRP A 166 -27.91 -25.06 -21.17
N VAL A 167 -26.65 -25.52 -21.16
CA VAL A 167 -26.12 -26.42 -22.19
C VAL A 167 -26.84 -27.77 -22.16
N GLY A 168 -27.08 -28.35 -20.97
CA GLY A 168 -27.84 -29.59 -20.82
C GLY A 168 -29.30 -29.45 -21.29
N VAL A 169 -29.96 -28.34 -20.96
CA VAL A 169 -31.34 -28.06 -21.41
C VAL A 169 -31.40 -27.91 -22.94
N LEU A 170 -30.43 -27.24 -23.56
CA LEU A 170 -30.35 -27.09 -25.02
C LEU A 170 -30.10 -28.43 -25.74
N GLU A 171 -29.23 -29.29 -25.21
CA GLU A 171 -29.00 -30.63 -25.75
C GLU A 171 -30.25 -31.52 -25.67
N ASP A 172 -30.98 -31.45 -24.56
CA ASP A 172 -32.20 -32.23 -24.39
C ASP A 172 -33.32 -31.74 -25.30
N ILE A 173 -33.50 -30.43 -25.45
CA ILE A 173 -34.44 -29.86 -26.44
C ILE A 173 -34.06 -30.29 -27.87
N GLY A 174 -32.76 -30.29 -28.20
CA GLY A 174 -32.27 -30.79 -29.49
C GLY A 174 -32.58 -32.27 -29.73
N ARG A 175 -32.38 -33.13 -28.71
CA ARG A 175 -32.74 -34.56 -28.78
C ARG A 175 -34.25 -34.78 -28.95
N PHE A 176 -35.08 -33.99 -28.28
CA PHE A 176 -36.53 -34.07 -28.43
C PHE A 176 -36.99 -33.67 -29.82
N SER A 177 -36.43 -32.60 -30.38
CA SER A 177 -36.70 -32.16 -31.76
C SER A 177 -36.37 -33.24 -32.79
N ILE A 178 -35.17 -33.83 -32.72
CA ILE A 178 -34.74 -34.89 -33.64
C ILE A 178 -35.62 -36.15 -33.52
N LYS A 179 -36.07 -36.47 -32.30
CA LYS A 179 -36.96 -37.62 -32.05
C LYS A 179 -38.36 -37.37 -32.64
N ALA A 180 -38.87 -36.15 -32.55
CA ALA A 180 -40.14 -35.76 -33.15
C ALA A 180 -40.09 -35.85 -34.68
N GLU A 181 -39.04 -35.31 -35.31
CA GLU A 181 -38.86 -35.36 -36.77
C GLU A 181 -38.74 -36.81 -37.30
N LYS A 182 -38.09 -37.70 -36.54
CA LYS A 182 -38.02 -39.12 -36.88
C LYS A 182 -39.36 -39.84 -36.77
N MET A 183 -40.20 -39.47 -35.80
CA MET A 183 -41.55 -40.04 -35.64
C MET A 183 -42.46 -39.59 -36.79
N GLU A 184 -42.40 -38.32 -37.19
CA GLU A 184 -43.17 -37.78 -38.30
C GLU A 184 -42.84 -38.46 -39.64
N LYS A 185 -41.54 -38.62 -39.95
CA LYS A 185 -41.08 -39.38 -41.15
C LYS A 185 -41.39 -40.88 -41.09
N LEU A 186 -41.67 -41.42 -39.91
CA LEU A 186 -42.11 -42.80 -39.76
C LEU A 186 -43.61 -42.90 -40.09
N ASP A 187 -44.41 -41.96 -39.58
CA ASP A 187 -45.85 -41.90 -39.79
C ASP A 187 -46.21 -41.64 -41.27
N GLU A 188 -45.48 -40.76 -41.96
CA GLU A 188 -45.60 -40.56 -43.41
C GLU A 188 -45.34 -41.87 -44.19
N ARG A 189 -44.27 -42.60 -43.85
CA ARG A 189 -43.96 -43.88 -44.49
C ARG A 189 -44.99 -44.97 -44.23
N TYR A 190 -45.68 -44.94 -43.09
CA TYR A 190 -46.79 -45.85 -42.83
C TYR A 190 -48.03 -45.48 -43.65
N ARG A 191 -48.33 -44.18 -43.80
CA ARG A 191 -49.43 -43.70 -44.65
C ARG A 191 -49.21 -44.04 -46.12
N GLU A 192 -47.98 -43.89 -46.63
CA GLU A 192 -47.64 -44.28 -48.01
C GLU A 192 -47.75 -45.79 -48.28
N ARG A 193 -47.62 -46.65 -47.25
CA ARG A 193 -47.78 -48.10 -47.40
C ARG A 193 -49.22 -48.59 -47.29
N LEU A 194 -50.13 -47.73 -46.82
CA LEU A 194 -51.55 -48.04 -46.63
C LEU A 194 -52.43 -47.47 -47.76
N ALA A 195 -51.86 -46.64 -48.65
CA ALA A 195 -52.47 -46.15 -49.88
C ALA A 195 -52.09 -47.04 -51.08
#